data_AF-A0A4R8TRH0-F1
#
_entry.id   AF-A0A4R8TRH0-F1
#
_cell.length_a   1.000
_cell.length_b   1.000
_cell.length_c   1.000
_cell.angle_alpha   90.00
_cell.angle_beta   90.00
_cell.angle_gamma   90.00
#
_symmetry.space_group_name_H-M   'P 1'
#
loop_
_entity.id
_entity.type
_entity.pdbx_description
1 polymer ?
#
loop_
_entity_poly.entity_id
_entity_poly.type
_entity_poly.pdbx_seq_one_letter_code
_entity_poly.pdbx_strand_id
1 'polypeptide(L)'
;MPRNHHAVKPQIRLSRHGFSGGLGLDGNGSFFADDDDDGRRYAAAPSPEVDRAWYELLTGLNIDLEDPGEHLRRTTFRWPESGLYLTGLEVFHSLHCLDRLRQALYPEYYRHVFSNPNNPSREDHIGHCINHLRQAIQCHGDLTPMVWKLAGDKIILSTETRHMCRDFDRIHEWAAQRQTRFEDIEGIRNGSLFLVD
;
A
#
# COMPACT_ATOMS: atom_id res chain seq x y z
N MET A 1 -19.31 -19.27 -1.59
CA MET A 1 -18.48 -19.37 -0.36
C MET A 1 -18.65 -18.09 0.44
N PRO A 2 -18.67 -18.10 1.78
CA PRO A 2 -19.03 -16.91 2.58
C PRO A 2 -18.03 -15.77 2.33
N ARG A 3 -18.52 -14.59 1.96
CA ARG A 3 -17.72 -13.40 1.59
C ARG A 3 -17.51 -12.45 2.79
N ASN A 4 -16.99 -12.95 3.91
CA ASN A 4 -16.56 -12.07 5.02
C ASN A 4 -15.03 -12.08 5.17
N HIS A 5 -14.49 -11.07 5.87
CA HIS A 5 -13.05 -10.92 6.10
C HIS A 5 -12.47 -11.97 7.08
N HIS A 6 -13.29 -12.63 7.91
CA HIS A 6 -12.85 -13.78 8.71
C HIS A 6 -12.58 -15.03 7.86
N ALA A 7 -13.19 -15.15 6.68
CA ALA A 7 -13.04 -16.32 5.81
C ALA A 7 -11.62 -16.46 5.24
N VAL A 8 -10.85 -15.37 5.15
CA VAL A 8 -9.47 -15.39 4.63
C VAL A 8 -8.41 -15.61 5.72
N LYS A 9 -8.73 -15.33 6.99
CA LYS A 9 -7.78 -15.49 8.12
C LYS A 9 -7.12 -16.87 8.18
N PRO A 10 -7.81 -18.00 7.98
CA PRO A 10 -7.19 -19.33 7.99
C PRO A 10 -6.25 -19.59 6.80
N GLN A 11 -6.38 -18.81 5.73
CA GLN A 11 -5.61 -18.97 4.48
C GLN A 11 -4.33 -18.13 4.48
N ILE A 12 -4.28 -17.07 5.30
CA ILE A 12 -3.11 -16.19 5.42
C ILE A 12 -2.13 -16.79 6.44
N ARG A 13 -1.15 -17.53 5.92
CA ARG A 13 -0.08 -18.11 6.73
C ARG A 13 1.06 -17.11 6.92
N LEU A 14 1.88 -17.35 7.93
CA LEU A 14 3.17 -16.68 8.04
C LEU A 14 4.17 -17.36 7.11
N SER A 15 4.94 -16.56 6.38
CA SER A 15 6.00 -16.99 5.48
C SER A 15 7.29 -16.23 5.78
N ARG A 16 8.42 -16.83 5.45
CA ARG A 16 9.71 -16.12 5.46
C ARG A 16 9.84 -15.39 4.14
N HIS A 17 10.01 -14.07 4.20
CA HIS A 17 10.21 -13.24 3.03
C HIS A 17 11.56 -12.53 3.14
N GLY A 18 12.38 -12.59 2.09
CA GLY A 18 13.63 -11.83 2.02
C GLY A 18 13.31 -10.43 1.54
N PHE A 19 13.77 -9.41 2.26
CA PHE A 19 13.72 -8.04 1.76
C PHE A 19 14.85 -7.82 0.78
N SER A 20 14.65 -6.90 -0.16
CA SER A 20 15.53 -6.56 -1.27
C SER A 20 15.52 -5.04 -1.49
N GLY A 21 16.33 -4.54 -2.43
CA GLY A 21 16.38 -3.11 -2.75
C GLY A 21 17.16 -2.29 -1.71
N GLY A 22 18.19 -2.91 -1.12
CA GLY A 22 19.05 -2.28 -0.12
C GLY A 22 20.01 -1.23 -0.68
N LEU A 23 20.78 -0.59 0.20
CA LEU A 23 21.89 0.27 -0.22
C LEU A 23 23.21 -0.51 -0.14
N GLY A 24 23.90 -0.61 -1.28
CA GLY A 24 25.22 -1.19 -1.42
C GLY A 24 26.34 -0.14 -1.43
N LEU A 25 27.58 -0.61 -1.27
CA LEU A 25 28.80 0.17 -1.46
C LEU A 25 29.65 -0.51 -2.53
N ASP A 26 30.08 0.24 -3.54
CA ASP A 26 31.00 -0.26 -4.56
C ASP A 26 32.46 -0.26 -4.08
N GLY A 27 33.38 -0.78 -4.91
CA GLY A 27 34.81 -0.84 -4.61
C GLY A 27 35.50 0.52 -4.43
N ASN A 28 34.84 1.62 -4.81
CA ASN A 28 35.31 2.99 -4.63
C ASN A 28 34.65 3.68 -3.41
N GLY A 29 33.76 2.98 -2.70
CA GLY A 29 33.06 3.50 -1.52
C GLY A 29 31.87 4.40 -1.83
N SER A 30 31.36 4.39 -3.07
CA SER A 30 30.14 5.09 -3.50
C SER A 30 28.90 4.24 -3.21
N PHE A 31 27.81 4.90 -2.80
CA PHE A 31 26.54 4.22 -2.55
C PHE A 31 25.77 3.98 -3.84
N PHE A 32 25.15 2.81 -3.94
CA PHE A 32 24.15 2.49 -4.97
C PHE A 32 22.95 1.83 -4.31
N ALA A 33 21.75 1.99 -4.89
CA ALA A 33 20.62 1.17 -4.52
C ALA A 33 20.68 -0.12 -5.33
N ASP A 34 20.59 -1.25 -4.64
CA ASP A 34 20.51 -2.57 -5.25
C ASP A 34 19.21 -2.69 -6.04
N ASP A 35 19.26 -3.36 -7.17
CA ASP A 35 18.08 -3.61 -7.98
C ASP A 35 17.47 -4.92 -7.43
N ASP A 36 16.24 -4.84 -6.89
CA ASP A 36 15.57 -5.99 -6.29
C ASP A 36 15.16 -7.07 -7.33
N ASP A 37 14.60 -8.21 -6.88
CA ASP A 37 14.13 -9.31 -7.75
C ASP A 37 13.04 -8.86 -8.77
N ASP A 38 12.36 -7.74 -8.51
CA ASP A 38 11.38 -7.07 -9.38
C ASP A 38 11.97 -5.78 -10.04
N GLY A 39 13.27 -5.50 -9.84
CA GLY A 39 13.96 -4.25 -10.14
C GLY A 39 13.44 -3.04 -9.37
N ARG A 40 13.90 -1.80 -9.65
CA ARG A 40 13.32 -0.57 -9.06
C ARG A 40 11.88 -0.27 -9.49
N ARG A 41 11.03 -1.27 -9.76
CA ARG A 41 9.67 -1.17 -10.27
C ARG A 41 8.78 -0.21 -9.46
N TYR A 42 8.89 -0.21 -8.14
CA TYR A 42 8.07 0.64 -7.26
C TYR A 42 8.75 1.95 -6.84
N ALA A 43 10.07 2.05 -6.97
CA ALA A 43 10.89 3.14 -6.44
C ALA A 43 11.75 3.86 -7.49
N ALA A 44 11.59 3.56 -8.78
CA ALA A 44 12.23 4.26 -9.89
C ALA A 44 11.67 5.68 -10.07
N ALA A 45 12.35 6.45 -10.93
CA ALA A 45 11.86 7.75 -11.38
C ALA A 45 10.45 7.62 -11.99
N PRO A 46 9.60 8.66 -11.90
CA PRO A 46 8.23 8.60 -12.38
C PRO A 46 8.13 8.15 -13.83
N SER A 47 7.30 7.15 -14.09
CA SER A 47 7.02 6.63 -15.42
C SER A 47 5.68 5.89 -15.43
N PRO A 48 5.06 5.69 -16.62
CA PRO A 48 3.85 4.89 -16.75
C PRO A 48 3.99 3.46 -16.21
N GLU A 49 5.19 2.87 -16.31
CA GLU A 49 5.47 1.52 -15.79
C GLU A 49 5.42 1.49 -14.26
N VAL A 50 6.00 2.49 -13.59
CA VAL A 50 5.93 2.64 -12.13
C VAL A 50 4.48 2.88 -11.69
N ASP A 51 3.76 3.76 -12.37
CA ASP A 51 2.36 4.06 -12.05
C ASP A 51 1.47 2.82 -12.21
N ARG A 52 1.71 2.01 -13.26
CA ARG A 52 1.01 0.73 -13.43
C ARG A 52 1.32 -0.26 -12.31
N ALA A 53 2.58 -0.35 -11.88
CA ALA A 53 2.95 -1.26 -10.79
C ALA A 53 2.22 -0.91 -9.50
N TRP A 54 2.16 0.38 -9.15
CA TRP A 54 1.39 0.85 -7.98
C TRP A 54 -0.11 0.64 -8.13
N TYR A 55 -0.67 0.86 -9.32
CA TYR A 55 -2.08 0.58 -9.60
C TYR A 55 -2.44 -0.90 -9.39
N GLU A 56 -1.63 -1.81 -9.93
CA GLU A 56 -1.79 -3.26 -9.75
C GLU A 56 -1.69 -3.65 -8.26
N LEU A 57 -0.71 -3.10 -7.54
CA LEU A 57 -0.52 -3.33 -6.11
C LEU A 57 -1.73 -2.87 -5.27
N LEU A 58 -2.40 -1.79 -5.69
CA LEU A 58 -3.54 -1.18 -4.99
C LEU A 58 -4.92 -1.67 -5.48
N THR A 59 -4.98 -2.69 -6.33
CA THR A 59 -6.24 -3.27 -6.84
C THR A 59 -7.14 -3.80 -5.70
N GLY A 60 -6.60 -4.01 -4.50
CA GLY A 60 -7.33 -4.38 -3.28
C GLY A 60 -7.65 -3.24 -2.29
N LEU A 61 -7.42 -1.97 -2.67
CA LEU A 61 -7.57 -0.83 -1.74
C LEU A 61 -9.00 -0.66 -1.23
N ASN A 62 -9.95 -0.61 -2.16
CA ASN A 62 -11.37 -0.50 -1.88
C ASN A 62 -12.07 -1.79 -2.33
N ILE A 63 -12.79 -2.42 -1.40
CA ILE A 63 -13.48 -3.68 -1.64
C ILE A 63 -14.95 -3.59 -1.21
N ASP A 64 -15.77 -4.40 -1.86
CA ASP A 64 -17.18 -4.56 -1.52
C ASP A 64 -17.45 -5.91 -0.86
N LEU A 65 -18.15 -5.88 0.29
CA LEU A 65 -18.56 -7.07 1.02
C LEU A 65 -20.09 -7.19 1.08
N GLU A 66 -20.61 -8.41 0.85
CA GLU A 66 -22.03 -8.72 1.06
C GLU A 66 -22.37 -8.80 2.55
N ASP A 67 -21.47 -9.39 3.34
CA ASP A 67 -21.61 -9.52 4.78
C ASP A 67 -20.28 -9.17 5.48
N PRO A 68 -20.10 -7.92 5.93
CA PRO A 68 -18.87 -7.50 6.56
C PRO A 68 -18.80 -7.88 8.06
N GLY A 69 -19.86 -8.48 8.62
CA GLY A 69 -20.02 -8.72 10.06
C GLY A 69 -20.65 -7.54 10.80
N GLU A 70 -21.17 -7.79 12.01
CA GLU A 70 -22.05 -6.86 12.74
C GLU A 70 -21.45 -5.46 12.94
N HIS A 71 -20.19 -5.38 13.36
CA HIS A 71 -19.53 -4.10 13.61
C HIS A 71 -19.48 -3.24 12.34
N LEU A 72 -18.92 -3.79 11.26
CA LEU A 72 -18.77 -3.06 10.00
C LEU A 72 -20.12 -2.70 9.37
N ARG A 73 -21.14 -3.56 9.49
CA ARG A 73 -22.50 -3.22 9.02
C ARG A 73 -23.06 -1.93 9.63
N ARG A 74 -22.56 -1.53 10.81
CA ARG A 74 -22.99 -0.32 11.54
C ARG A 74 -22.06 0.87 11.38
N THR A 75 -20.80 0.64 11.00
CA THR A 75 -19.75 1.68 11.00
C THR A 75 -19.25 2.06 9.62
N THR A 76 -19.58 1.28 8.60
CA THR A 76 -19.10 1.52 7.23
C THR A 76 -20.22 1.90 6.27
N PHE A 77 -19.83 2.40 5.10
CA PHE A 77 -20.76 2.85 4.08
C PHE A 77 -21.39 1.66 3.35
N ARG A 78 -22.70 1.73 3.11
CA ARG A 78 -23.44 0.74 2.34
C ARG A 78 -23.95 1.40 1.06
N TRP A 79 -23.56 0.86 -0.08
CA TRP A 79 -24.02 1.31 -1.38
C TRP A 79 -25.56 1.17 -1.47
N PRO A 80 -26.30 2.26 -1.73
CA PRO A 80 -27.75 2.21 -1.86
C PRO A 80 -28.24 1.26 -2.96
N GLU A 81 -27.51 1.20 -4.07
CA GLU A 81 -27.91 0.51 -5.31
C GLU A 81 -27.65 -0.99 -5.23
N SER A 82 -26.45 -1.39 -4.80
CA SER A 82 -26.04 -2.80 -4.73
C SER A 82 -26.33 -3.44 -3.37
N GLY A 83 -26.49 -2.63 -2.32
CA GLY A 83 -26.61 -3.10 -0.94
C GLY A 83 -25.32 -3.68 -0.36
N LEU A 84 -24.21 -3.63 -1.10
CA LEU A 84 -22.87 -4.05 -0.65
C LEU A 84 -22.26 -3.00 0.28
N TYR A 85 -21.30 -3.43 1.09
CA TYR A 85 -20.59 -2.58 2.04
C TYR A 85 -19.19 -2.24 1.53
N LEU A 86 -18.93 -0.95 1.31
CA LEU A 86 -17.62 -0.42 0.93
C LEU A 86 -16.68 -0.50 2.13
N THR A 87 -15.49 -1.08 1.96
CA THR A 87 -14.44 -1.09 2.97
C THR A 87 -13.06 -1.28 2.33
N GLY A 88 -12.04 -1.55 3.14
CA GLY A 88 -10.68 -1.83 2.68
C GLY A 88 -9.92 -2.65 3.72
N LEU A 89 -8.68 -3.03 3.37
CA LEU A 89 -7.73 -3.57 4.35
C LEU A 89 -6.65 -2.51 4.62
N GLU A 90 -6.33 -2.31 5.90
CA GLU A 90 -5.35 -1.30 6.35
C GLU A 90 -3.98 -1.42 5.66
N VAL A 91 -3.56 -2.62 5.25
CA VAL A 91 -2.32 -2.80 4.48
C VAL A 91 -2.34 -2.05 3.16
N PHE A 92 -3.48 -2.00 2.47
CA PHE A 92 -3.60 -1.24 1.22
C PHE A 92 -3.70 0.25 1.49
N HIS A 93 -4.31 0.68 2.60
CA HIS A 93 -4.27 2.08 3.01
C HIS A 93 -2.85 2.54 3.32
N SER A 94 -2.06 1.71 3.99
CA SER A 94 -0.62 1.97 4.20
C SER A 94 0.13 2.05 2.87
N LEU A 95 -0.11 1.13 1.92
CA LEU A 95 0.51 1.18 0.60
C LEU A 95 0.07 2.41 -0.20
N HIS A 96 -1.20 2.81 -0.11
CA HIS A 96 -1.71 4.04 -0.71
C HIS A 96 -0.96 5.27 -0.17
N CYS A 97 -0.85 5.37 1.16
CA CYS A 97 -0.12 6.46 1.81
C CYS A 97 1.36 6.50 1.38
N LEU A 98 1.99 5.34 1.19
CA LEU A 98 3.36 5.24 0.70
C LEU A 98 3.47 5.72 -0.77
N ASP A 99 2.51 5.38 -1.62
CA ASP A 99 2.44 5.88 -3.01
C ASP A 99 2.25 7.40 -3.07
N ARG A 100 1.39 7.97 -2.20
CA ARG A 100 1.22 9.42 -2.10
C ARG A 100 2.51 10.13 -1.69
N LEU A 101 3.25 9.57 -0.74
CA LEU A 101 4.58 10.07 -0.36
C LEU A 101 5.55 10.01 -1.54
N ARG A 102 5.60 8.89 -2.27
CA ARG A 102 6.42 8.75 -3.49
C ARG A 102 6.05 9.81 -4.53
N GLN A 103 4.77 10.00 -4.82
CA GLN A 103 4.29 11.00 -5.77
C GLN A 103 4.64 12.43 -5.33
N ALA A 104 4.58 12.71 -4.03
CA ALA A 104 4.99 13.99 -3.47
C ALA A 104 6.51 14.27 -3.62
N LEU A 105 7.36 13.28 -3.88
CA LEU A 105 8.76 13.54 -4.22
C LEU A 105 8.94 14.13 -5.63
N TYR A 106 7.94 14.00 -6.50
CA TYR A 106 8.00 14.44 -7.90
C TYR A 106 6.81 15.35 -8.27
N PRO A 107 6.69 16.54 -7.64
CA PRO A 107 5.53 17.41 -7.81
C PRO A 107 5.32 17.90 -9.24
N GLU A 108 6.39 18.04 -10.03
CA GLU A 108 6.30 18.45 -11.44
C GLU A 108 5.63 17.38 -12.32
N TYR A 109 5.90 16.10 -12.04
CA TYR A 109 5.30 14.98 -12.76
C TYR A 109 3.87 14.70 -12.25
N TYR A 110 3.68 14.68 -10.93
CA TYR A 110 2.40 14.39 -10.27
C TYR A 110 1.58 15.62 -9.91
N ARG A 111 1.70 16.70 -10.69
CA ARG A 111 1.00 17.98 -10.45
C ARG A 111 -0.51 17.85 -10.25
N HIS A 112 -1.13 16.82 -10.83
CA HIS A 112 -2.57 16.59 -10.80
C HIS A 112 -3.04 15.85 -9.54
N VAL A 113 -2.15 15.19 -8.81
CA VAL A 113 -2.51 14.34 -7.67
C VAL A 113 -3.07 15.16 -6.51
N PHE A 114 -2.49 16.34 -6.27
CA PHE A 114 -2.84 17.22 -5.14
C PHE A 114 -3.51 18.52 -5.61
N SER A 115 -4.01 18.58 -6.84
CA SER A 115 -4.59 19.81 -7.42
C SER A 115 -6.10 19.94 -7.25
N ASN A 116 -6.79 18.90 -6.78
CA ASN A 116 -8.24 18.95 -6.61
C ASN A 116 -8.59 19.77 -5.35
N PRO A 117 -9.30 20.91 -5.46
CA PRO A 117 -9.64 21.76 -4.33
C PRO A 117 -10.64 21.12 -3.35
N ASN A 118 -11.32 20.04 -3.76
CA ASN A 118 -12.21 19.28 -2.89
C ASN A 118 -11.48 18.20 -2.07
N ASN A 119 -10.19 18.00 -2.32
CA ASN A 119 -9.34 17.08 -1.57
C ASN A 119 -8.53 17.84 -0.51
N PRO A 120 -7.98 17.14 0.51
CA PRO A 120 -7.03 17.75 1.42
C PRO A 120 -5.84 18.37 0.70
N SER A 121 -5.22 19.38 1.31
CA SER A 121 -3.97 19.94 0.78
C SER A 121 -2.88 18.86 0.68
N ARG A 122 -1.87 19.09 -0.15
CA ARG A 122 -0.71 18.20 -0.23
C ARG A 122 -0.09 18.00 1.14
N GLU A 123 0.08 19.07 1.90
CA GLU A 123 0.67 19.05 3.24
C GLU A 123 -0.18 18.24 4.22
N ASP A 124 -1.50 18.43 4.23
CA ASP A 124 -2.40 17.71 5.13
C ASP A 124 -2.45 16.21 4.78
N HIS A 125 -2.57 15.87 3.49
CA HIS A 125 -2.62 14.49 3.05
C HIS A 125 -1.28 13.79 3.37
N ILE A 126 -0.14 14.41 3.06
CA ILE A 126 1.17 13.84 3.37
C ILE A 126 1.39 13.73 4.88
N GLY A 127 0.96 14.72 5.68
CA GLY A 127 1.01 14.65 7.14
C GLY A 127 0.20 13.47 7.70
N HIS A 128 -1.01 13.25 7.18
CA HIS A 128 -1.82 12.07 7.50
C HIS A 128 -1.13 10.77 7.09
N CYS A 129 -0.59 10.70 5.87
CA CYS A 129 0.14 9.51 5.38
C CYS A 129 1.29 9.12 6.30
N ILE A 130 2.11 10.10 6.70
CA ILE A 130 3.25 9.86 7.62
C ILE A 130 2.75 9.34 8.96
N ASN A 131 1.71 9.95 9.52
CA ASN A 131 1.17 9.51 10.81
C ASN A 131 0.50 8.13 10.73
N HIS A 132 -0.19 7.81 9.64
CA HIS A 132 -0.77 6.49 9.39
C HIS A 132 0.33 5.42 9.28
N LEU A 133 1.32 5.64 8.41
CA LEU A 133 2.44 4.72 8.21
C LEU A 133 3.24 4.47 9.50
N ARG A 134 3.52 5.52 10.27
CA ARG A 134 4.14 5.38 11.60
C ARG A 134 3.34 4.42 12.49
N GLN A 135 2.03 4.60 12.58
CA GLN A 135 1.16 3.75 13.40
C GLN A 135 1.10 2.32 12.87
N ALA A 136 1.00 2.14 11.55
CA ALA A 136 0.98 0.82 10.91
C ALA A 136 2.28 0.05 11.18
N ILE A 137 3.44 0.71 11.06
CA ILE A 137 4.75 0.13 11.37
C ILE A 137 4.83 -0.27 12.84
N GLN A 138 4.42 0.60 13.76
CA GLN A 138 4.43 0.29 15.20
C GLN A 138 3.44 -0.82 15.57
N CYS A 139 2.29 -0.89 14.91
CA CYS A 139 1.30 -1.96 15.10
C CYS A 139 1.83 -3.31 14.60
N HIS A 140 2.54 -3.32 13.47
CA HIS A 140 3.14 -4.54 12.93
C HIS A 140 4.30 -5.03 13.80
N GLY A 141 5.17 -4.13 14.25
CA GLY A 141 6.20 -4.41 15.25
C GLY A 141 7.18 -5.51 14.82
N ASP A 142 7.82 -5.35 13.66
CA ASP A 142 8.80 -6.33 13.18
C ASP A 142 10.00 -6.44 14.12
N LEU A 143 10.24 -7.66 14.62
CA LEU A 143 11.32 -7.98 15.57
C LEU A 143 12.55 -8.60 14.91
N THR A 144 12.61 -8.62 13.57
CA THR A 144 13.77 -9.11 12.83
C THR A 144 15.01 -8.28 13.21
N PRO A 145 16.09 -8.90 13.75
CA PRO A 145 17.26 -8.15 14.18
C PRO A 145 17.96 -7.44 13.02
N MET A 146 18.37 -6.19 13.24
CA MET A 146 19.20 -5.46 12.28
C MET A 146 20.58 -6.12 12.17
N VAL A 147 21.01 -6.37 10.93
CA VAL A 147 22.32 -6.93 10.64
C VAL A 147 23.24 -5.82 10.15
N TRP A 148 24.42 -5.70 10.75
CA TRP A 148 25.43 -4.72 10.36
C TRP A 148 26.65 -5.42 9.77
N LYS A 149 27.26 -4.84 8.73
CA LYS A 149 28.44 -5.38 8.06
C LYS A 149 29.54 -4.33 7.90
N LEU A 150 30.79 -4.77 7.94
CA LEU A 150 31.96 -3.95 7.63
C LEU A 150 32.19 -3.97 6.11
N ALA A 151 32.23 -2.80 5.49
CA ALA A 151 32.53 -2.60 4.07
C ALA A 151 33.65 -1.56 3.96
N GLY A 152 34.88 -2.02 3.72
CA GLY A 152 36.07 -1.17 3.82
C GLY A 152 36.26 -0.64 5.24
N ASP A 153 36.21 0.67 5.39
CA ASP A 153 36.29 1.41 6.66
C ASP A 153 34.91 1.82 7.23
N LYS A 154 33.81 1.37 6.61
CA LYS A 154 32.44 1.76 6.98
C LYS A 154 31.67 0.60 7.60
N ILE A 155 30.90 0.88 8.66
CA ILE A 155 29.87 -0.02 9.20
C ILE A 155 28.54 0.36 8.54
N ILE A 156 27.93 -0.55 7.78
CA ILE A 156 26.68 -0.31 7.06
C ILE A 156 25.60 -1.30 7.47
N LEU A 157 24.35 -0.83 7.46
CA LEU A 157 23.17 -1.66 7.69
C LEU A 157 22.94 -2.57 6.49
N SER A 158 22.80 -3.86 6.73
CA SER A 158 22.31 -4.82 5.75
C SER A 158 20.80 -4.90 5.85
N THR A 159 20.10 -4.38 4.85
CA THR A 159 18.63 -4.34 4.80
C THR A 159 18.03 -5.57 4.13
N GLU A 160 18.85 -6.40 3.49
CA GLU A 160 18.45 -7.63 2.80
C GLU A 160 18.37 -8.81 3.78
N THR A 161 17.51 -8.66 4.78
CA THR A 161 17.29 -9.66 5.81
C THR A 161 16.02 -10.47 5.55
N ARG A 162 15.88 -11.60 6.25
CA ARG A 162 14.69 -12.44 6.15
C ARG A 162 13.72 -12.11 7.28
N HIS A 163 12.53 -11.67 6.91
CA HIS A 163 11.45 -11.27 7.80
C HIS A 163 10.38 -12.36 7.88
N MET A 164 9.61 -12.36 8.96
CA MET A 164 8.42 -13.19 9.10
C MET A 164 7.18 -12.36 8.72
N CYS A 165 6.67 -12.58 7.52
CA CYS A 165 5.56 -11.79 6.98
C CYS A 165 4.29 -12.63 6.94
N ARG A 166 3.14 -11.96 6.85
CA ARG A 166 1.92 -12.61 6.37
C ARG A 166 2.04 -12.79 4.86
N ASP A 167 1.49 -13.87 4.34
CA ASP A 167 1.41 -14.12 2.90
C ASP A 167 0.62 -13.00 2.21
N PHE A 168 1.35 -12.04 1.64
CA PHE A 168 0.78 -10.84 1.03
C PHE A 168 0.09 -11.15 -0.29
N ASP A 169 0.63 -12.06 -1.09
CA ASP A 169 0.02 -12.48 -2.37
C ASP A 169 -1.39 -13.01 -2.14
N ARG A 170 -1.59 -13.82 -1.09
CA ARG A 170 -2.93 -14.31 -0.72
C ARG A 170 -3.87 -13.20 -0.25
N ILE A 171 -3.35 -12.20 0.46
CA ILE A 171 -4.13 -11.03 0.87
C ILE A 171 -4.55 -10.23 -0.37
N HIS A 172 -3.60 -10.00 -1.29
CA HIS A 172 -3.81 -9.27 -2.53
C HIS A 172 -4.81 -9.97 -3.44
N GLU A 173 -4.61 -11.25 -3.74
CA GLU A 173 -5.54 -12.06 -4.54
C GLU A 173 -6.96 -12.00 -3.97
N TRP A 174 -7.11 -12.13 -2.64
CA TRP A 174 -8.41 -12.09 -2.00
C TRP A 174 -9.08 -10.72 -2.12
N ALA A 175 -8.33 -9.64 -1.94
CA ALA A 175 -8.84 -8.28 -2.01
C ALA A 175 -9.16 -7.86 -3.46
N ALA A 176 -8.27 -8.16 -4.40
CA ALA A 176 -8.44 -7.85 -5.82
C ALA A 176 -9.70 -8.49 -6.43
N GLN A 177 -10.05 -9.71 -6.01
CA GLN A 177 -11.30 -10.37 -6.43
C GLN A 177 -12.58 -9.67 -5.94
N ARG A 178 -12.45 -8.72 -5.00
CA ARG A 178 -13.55 -7.99 -4.35
C ARG A 178 -13.48 -6.50 -4.59
N GLN A 179 -12.60 -6.05 -5.49
CA GLN A 179 -12.41 -4.65 -5.81
C GLN A 179 -13.75 -3.97 -6.13
N THR A 180 -13.99 -2.84 -5.48
CA THR A 180 -15.11 -1.96 -5.79
C THR A 180 -14.95 -1.40 -7.21
N ARG A 181 -15.97 -1.57 -8.05
CA ARG A 181 -16.03 -1.03 -9.41
C ARG A 181 -16.71 0.32 -9.41
N PHE A 182 -15.95 1.37 -9.12
CA PHE A 182 -16.50 2.73 -9.01
C PHE A 182 -17.15 3.23 -10.30
N GLU A 183 -16.69 2.75 -11.45
CA GLU A 183 -17.27 3.02 -12.77
C GLU A 183 -18.71 2.51 -12.95
N ASP A 184 -19.14 1.57 -12.10
CA ASP A 184 -20.50 1.02 -12.11
C ASP A 184 -21.44 1.76 -11.13
N ILE A 185 -20.92 2.70 -10.32
CA ILE A 185 -21.67 3.40 -9.27
C ILE A 185 -22.20 4.74 -9.79
N GLU A 186 -23.53 4.87 -9.86
CA GLU A 186 -24.21 6.04 -10.43
C GLU A 186 -23.80 7.34 -9.73
N GLY A 187 -23.79 7.35 -8.39
CA GLY A 187 -23.43 8.53 -7.61
C GLY A 187 -22.01 9.04 -7.88
N ILE A 188 -21.07 8.12 -8.15
CA ILE A 188 -19.69 8.47 -8.50
C ILE A 188 -19.62 8.99 -9.95
N ARG A 189 -20.31 8.31 -10.88
CA ARG A 189 -20.36 8.71 -12.30
C ARG A 189 -20.97 10.09 -12.52
N ASN A 190 -22.04 10.41 -11.81
CA ASN A 190 -22.78 11.67 -11.98
C ASN A 190 -22.21 12.81 -11.10
N GLY A 191 -21.19 12.52 -10.28
CA GLY A 191 -20.56 13.49 -9.40
C GLY A 191 -21.42 13.94 -8.21
N SER A 192 -22.45 13.18 -7.83
CA SER A 192 -23.20 13.43 -6.60
C SER A 192 -22.53 12.84 -5.36
N LEU A 193 -21.61 11.90 -5.55
CA LEU A 193 -20.79 11.30 -4.53
C LEU A 193 -19.31 11.38 -4.93
N PHE A 194 -18.46 11.70 -3.95
CA PHE A 194 -17.01 11.75 -4.12
C PHE A 194 -16.38 10.82 -3.10
N LEU A 195 -15.46 9.97 -3.54
CA LEU A 195 -14.55 9.29 -2.65
C LEU A 195 -13.41 10.26 -2.34
N VAL A 196 -13.25 10.60 -1.07
CA VAL A 196 -12.13 11.43 -0.61
C VAL A 196 -11.09 10.51 -0.02
N ASP A 197 -9.88 10.63 -0.55
CA ASP A 197 -8.68 9.90 -0.16
C ASP A 197 -7.60 10.93 0.21
#